data_AF-A0A7X2LUP8-F1
#
_entry.id   AF-A0A7X2LUP8-F1
#
_cell.length_a   1.000
_cell.length_b   1.000
_cell.length_c   1.000
_cell.angle_alpha   90.00
_cell.angle_beta   90.00
_cell.angle_gamma   90.00
#
_symmetry.space_group_name_H-M   'P 1'
#
loop_
_entity.id
_entity.type
_entity.pdbx_description
1 polymer ?
#
loop_
_entity_poly.entity_id
_entity_poly.type
_entity_poly.pdbx_seq_one_letter_code
_entity_poly.pdbx_strand_id
1 'polypeptide(L)'
;MYGWRGYGDKHKVEENPNRITLSATDKGNVIGTVTIGIDSDAGILADEIFHDEIQKVRLRGGKVCEITKLAFDPTLRSKMALASLFHVLFIYAHYRHHCTDVFIEVNPRHRRYYEAMLGFQAVCDVRTNPRVDAPAYLLWVSMAHVNAEIARLGGTSDHPGNERSLYPYFLSRREESGLANRLLKLDQPTG
;
A
#
# COMPACT_ATOMS: atom_id res chain seq x y z
N MET A 1 5.21 19.04 1.03
CA MET A 1 6.15 19.68 0.08
C MET A 1 5.99 19.09 -1.34
N TYR A 2 4.89 19.38 -2.06
CA TYR A 2 4.71 19.09 -3.50
C TYR A 2 3.65 19.98 -4.21
N GLY A 3 2.98 20.90 -3.51
CA GLY A 3 1.86 21.69 -4.06
C GLY A 3 2.20 22.58 -5.26
N TRP A 4 3.50 22.88 -5.48
CA TRP A 4 3.94 23.68 -6.62
C TRP A 4 3.94 22.92 -7.96
N ARG A 5 3.72 21.59 -7.95
CA ARG A 5 3.64 20.75 -9.17
C ARG A 5 2.21 20.53 -9.67
N GLY A 6 1.22 21.29 -9.18
CA GLY A 6 -0.18 21.14 -9.60
C GLY A 6 -0.92 19.94 -8.99
N TYR A 7 -0.27 19.19 -8.09
CA TYR A 7 -0.94 18.16 -7.29
C TYR A 7 -1.50 18.79 -6.02
N GLY A 8 -2.81 18.96 -5.93
CA GLY A 8 -3.45 19.35 -4.66
C GLY A 8 -4.85 19.93 -4.74
N ASP A 9 -5.26 20.55 -5.85
CA ASP A 9 -6.42 21.46 -5.82
C ASP A 9 -7.80 20.79 -5.99
N LYS A 10 -7.85 19.46 -6.17
CA LYS A 10 -9.11 18.73 -6.40
C LYS A 10 -9.25 17.42 -5.62
N HIS A 11 -8.55 17.23 -4.51
CA HIS A 11 -8.74 16.05 -3.67
C HIS A 11 -9.89 16.26 -2.68
N LYS A 12 -11.14 16.19 -3.15
CA LYS A 12 -12.25 15.87 -2.25
C LYS A 12 -11.99 14.46 -1.69
N VAL A 13 -11.95 14.35 -0.37
CA VAL A 13 -12.04 13.05 0.31
C VAL A 13 -13.51 12.66 0.21
N GLU A 14 -13.88 11.96 -0.85
CA GLU A 14 -15.19 11.32 -0.91
C GLU A 14 -15.20 10.16 0.09
N GLU A 15 -16.20 10.11 0.97
CA GLU A 15 -16.45 8.94 1.81
C GLU A 15 -16.74 7.75 0.89
N ASN A 16 -15.76 6.87 0.78
CA ASN A 16 -15.90 5.61 0.08
C ASN A 16 -15.58 4.50 1.10
N PRO A 17 -16.56 3.63 1.44
CA PRO A 17 -16.36 2.59 2.45
C PRO A 17 -15.28 1.57 2.06
N ASN A 18 -14.92 1.50 0.78
CA ASN A 18 -13.84 0.67 0.26
C ASN A 18 -12.49 1.39 0.25
N ARG A 19 -12.37 2.63 0.75
CA ARG A 19 -11.10 3.37 0.79
C ARG A 19 -10.75 3.81 2.20
N ILE A 20 -9.57 3.43 2.66
CA ILE A 20 -9.08 3.79 3.99
C ILE A 20 -7.78 4.54 3.85
N THR A 21 -7.71 5.69 4.49
CA THR A 21 -6.50 6.52 4.52
C THR A 21 -5.92 6.52 5.92
N LEU A 22 -4.66 6.13 6.03
CA LEU A 22 -3.88 6.19 7.25
C LEU A 22 -2.97 7.41 7.23
N SER A 23 -2.76 8.04 8.39
CA SER A 23 -1.76 9.08 8.59
C SER A 23 -0.81 8.68 9.71
N ALA A 24 0.50 8.82 9.48
CA ALA A 24 1.51 8.74 10.52
C ALA A 24 1.77 10.14 11.09
N THR A 25 1.87 10.24 12.42
CA THR A 25 2.14 11.49 13.12
C THR A 25 3.41 11.38 13.99
N ASP A 26 4.19 12.46 14.04
CA ASP A 26 5.29 12.64 14.99
C ASP A 26 5.08 13.95 15.74
N LYS A 27 5.03 13.89 17.08
CA LYS A 27 4.76 15.04 17.97
C LYS A 27 3.56 15.89 17.53
N GLY A 28 2.51 15.25 17.04
CA GLY A 28 1.28 15.91 16.57
C GLY A 28 1.31 16.41 15.12
N ASN A 29 2.45 16.34 14.42
CA ASN A 29 2.54 16.71 13.00
C ASN A 29 2.36 15.49 12.11
N VAL A 30 1.59 15.60 11.02
CA VAL A 30 1.47 14.53 10.03
C VAL A 30 2.76 14.43 9.22
N ILE A 31 3.39 13.26 9.30
CA ILE A 31 4.68 12.97 8.64
C ILE A 31 4.53 12.07 7.42
N GLY A 32 3.36 11.46 7.25
CA GLY A 32 3.03 10.72 6.03
C GLY A 32 1.58 10.26 6.00
N THR A 33 1.09 9.97 4.81
CA THR A 33 -0.23 9.42 4.55
C THR A 33 -0.14 8.31 3.52
N VAL A 34 -1.05 7.34 3.59
CA VAL A 34 -1.21 6.33 2.57
C VAL A 34 -2.67 5.89 2.52
N THR A 35 -3.18 5.56 1.33
CA THR A 35 -4.55 5.09 1.15
C THR A 35 -4.53 3.67 0.59
N ILE A 36 -5.38 2.80 1.11
CA ILE A 36 -5.73 1.54 0.46
C ILE A 36 -7.14 1.61 -0.12
N GLY A 37 -7.31 1.16 -1.36
CA GLY A 37 -8.60 0.94 -2.00
C GLY A 37 -8.87 -0.56 -2.13
N ILE A 38 -9.98 -1.04 -1.60
CA ILE A 38 -10.44 -2.41 -1.73
C ILE A 38 -11.34 -2.51 -2.97
N ASP A 39 -11.15 -3.55 -3.76
CA ASP A 39 -11.96 -3.77 -4.95
C ASP A 39 -13.45 -3.98 -4.62
N SER A 40 -14.33 -3.46 -5.47
CA SER A 40 -15.78 -3.55 -5.38
C SER A 40 -16.39 -3.45 -6.78
N ASP A 41 -17.71 -3.39 -6.90
CA ASP A 41 -18.38 -3.19 -8.20
C ASP A 41 -17.95 -1.88 -8.90
N ALA A 42 -17.44 -0.91 -8.13
CA ALA A 42 -16.88 0.35 -8.67
C ALA A 42 -15.43 0.21 -9.15
N GLY A 43 -14.78 -0.94 -8.92
CA GLY A 43 -13.38 -1.19 -9.25
C GLY A 43 -12.37 -0.45 -8.34
N ILE A 44 -11.11 -0.50 -8.75
CA ILE A 44 -10.00 0.26 -8.16
C ILE A 44 -9.54 1.37 -9.12
N LEU A 45 -8.83 2.38 -8.63
CA LEU A 45 -8.40 3.53 -9.43
C LEU A 45 -7.49 3.12 -10.61
N ALA A 46 -6.67 2.09 -10.42
CA ALA A 46 -5.81 1.56 -11.47
C ALA A 46 -6.58 0.95 -12.67
N ASP A 47 -7.88 0.62 -12.53
CA ASP A 47 -8.69 0.11 -13.64
C ASP A 47 -8.75 1.08 -14.81
N GLU A 48 -8.74 2.39 -14.57
CA GLU A 48 -8.84 3.39 -15.62
C GLU A 48 -7.82 3.19 -16.75
N ILE A 49 -6.63 2.68 -16.42
CA ILE A 49 -5.51 2.52 -17.37
C ILE A 49 -5.14 1.05 -17.57
N PHE A 50 -5.32 0.22 -16.54
CA PHE A 50 -4.81 -1.15 -16.48
C PHE A 50 -5.91 -2.19 -16.20
N HIS A 51 -7.16 -1.87 -16.55
CA HIS A 51 -8.29 -2.77 -16.35
C HIS A 51 -8.02 -4.18 -16.88
N ASP A 52 -7.44 -4.31 -18.08
CA ASP A 52 -7.13 -5.59 -18.72
C ASP A 52 -6.19 -6.47 -17.89
N GLU A 53 -5.18 -5.90 -17.23
CA GLU A 53 -4.25 -6.67 -16.38
C GLU A 53 -4.88 -7.04 -15.04
N ILE A 54 -5.62 -6.12 -14.43
CA ILE A 54 -6.28 -6.35 -13.14
C ILE A 54 -7.44 -7.35 -13.32
N GLN A 55 -8.15 -7.28 -14.45
CA GLN A 55 -9.24 -8.19 -14.77
C GLN A 55 -8.76 -9.64 -14.91
N LYS A 56 -7.55 -9.89 -15.43
CA LYS A 56 -6.96 -11.24 -15.43
C LYS A 56 -6.84 -11.82 -14.02
N VAL A 57 -6.49 -10.98 -13.05
CA VAL A 57 -6.39 -11.37 -11.64
C VAL A 57 -7.77 -11.63 -11.02
N ARG A 58 -8.76 -10.80 -11.32
CA ARG A 58 -10.15 -11.03 -10.89
C ARG A 58 -10.72 -12.32 -11.47
N LEU A 59 -10.52 -12.57 -12.77
CA LEU A 59 -11.05 -13.75 -13.47
C LEU A 59 -10.48 -15.08 -12.95
N ARG A 60 -9.26 -15.08 -12.40
CA ARG A 60 -8.69 -16.26 -11.70
C ARG A 60 -9.10 -16.36 -10.22
N GLY A 61 -10.03 -15.54 -9.76
CA GLY A 61 -10.54 -15.54 -8.39
C GLY A 61 -9.71 -14.73 -7.39
N GLY A 62 -8.80 -13.86 -7.85
CA GLY A 62 -8.03 -12.98 -6.98
C GLY A 62 -8.88 -11.90 -6.33
N LYS A 63 -8.61 -11.60 -5.05
CA LYS A 63 -9.20 -10.51 -4.30
C LYS A 63 -8.25 -9.31 -4.32
N VAL A 64 -8.65 -8.27 -5.03
CA VAL A 64 -7.79 -7.15 -5.41
C VAL A 64 -7.87 -6.02 -4.39
N CYS A 65 -6.75 -5.35 -4.16
CA CYS A 65 -6.71 -4.01 -3.59
C CYS A 65 -5.59 -3.18 -4.23
N GLU A 66 -5.65 -1.88 -4.05
CA GLU A 66 -4.62 -0.93 -4.50
C GLU A 66 -4.10 -0.07 -3.35
N ILE A 67 -2.80 0.24 -3.37
CA ILE A 67 -2.23 1.27 -2.50
C ILE A 67 -2.00 2.54 -3.33
N THR A 68 -2.54 3.66 -2.86
CA THR A 68 -2.52 4.96 -3.54
C THR A 68 -2.19 6.08 -2.57
N LYS A 69 -1.99 7.29 -3.10
CA LYS A 69 -1.84 8.54 -2.31
C LYS A 69 -0.77 8.48 -1.21
N LEU A 70 0.32 7.75 -1.45
CA LEU A 70 1.47 7.78 -0.55
C LEU A 70 2.11 9.17 -0.59
N ALA A 71 2.07 9.86 0.54
CA ALA A 71 2.86 11.06 0.80
C ALA A 71 3.69 10.81 2.06
N PHE A 72 4.97 11.15 2.02
CA PHE A 72 5.84 10.99 3.18
C PHE A 72 6.84 12.14 3.21
N ASP A 73 7.11 12.68 4.40
CA ASP A 73 8.07 13.75 4.57
C ASP A 73 9.50 13.24 4.26
N PRO A 74 10.14 13.72 3.19
CA PRO A 74 11.47 13.24 2.81
C PRO A 74 12.56 13.68 3.79
N THR A 75 12.30 14.69 4.64
CA THR A 75 13.25 15.17 5.65
C THR A 75 13.34 14.21 6.83
N LEU A 76 12.28 13.46 7.10
CA LEU A 76 12.19 12.59 8.28
C LEU A 76 12.75 11.19 8.06
N ARG A 77 13.12 10.80 6.82
CA ARG A 77 13.81 9.55 6.39
C ARG A 77 13.58 8.28 7.25
N SER A 78 12.41 8.14 7.87
CA SER A 78 12.16 7.10 8.85
C SER A 78 11.62 5.87 8.13
N LYS A 79 12.50 4.89 7.92
CA LYS A 79 12.10 3.57 7.42
C LYS A 79 11.02 2.95 8.30
N MET A 80 11.12 3.12 9.62
CA MET A 80 10.16 2.57 10.58
C MET A 80 8.76 3.15 10.42
N ALA A 81 8.62 4.47 10.24
CA ALA A 81 7.32 5.09 10.04
C ALA A 81 6.71 4.69 8.68
N LEU A 82 7.52 4.68 7.62
CA LEU A 82 7.07 4.24 6.30
C LEU A 82 6.67 2.75 6.30
N ALA A 83 7.48 1.90 6.94
CA ALA A 83 7.22 0.49 7.10
C ALA A 83 5.93 0.25 7.88
N SER A 84 5.70 1.00 8.95
CA SER A 84 4.48 0.93 9.76
C SER A 84 3.24 1.26 8.92
N LEU A 85 3.28 2.30 8.08
CA LEU A 85 2.17 2.65 7.17
C LEU A 85 1.83 1.48 6.24
N PHE A 86 2.83 0.92 5.54
CA PHE A 86 2.60 -0.22 4.64
C PHE A 86 2.10 -1.45 5.38
N HIS A 87 2.68 -1.74 6.54
CA HIS A 87 2.33 -2.95 7.27
C HIS A 87 0.90 -2.90 7.81
N VAL A 88 0.43 -1.75 8.31
CA VAL A 88 -0.97 -1.61 8.72
C VAL A 88 -1.92 -1.79 7.53
N LEU A 89 -1.57 -1.26 6.35
CA LEU A 89 -2.36 -1.51 5.14
C LEU A 89 -2.42 -3.00 4.76
N PHE A 90 -1.29 -3.71 4.83
CA PHE A 90 -1.26 -5.15 4.54
C PHE A 90 -2.07 -5.95 5.56
N ILE A 91 -1.99 -5.62 6.85
CA ILE A 91 -2.82 -6.23 7.90
C ILE A 91 -4.29 -6.03 7.55
N TYR A 92 -4.67 -4.81 7.20
CA TYR A 92 -6.07 -4.49 6.87
C TYR A 92 -6.56 -5.27 5.65
N ALA A 93 -5.82 -5.21 4.54
CA ALA A 93 -6.13 -5.96 3.33
C ALA A 93 -6.22 -7.47 3.58
N HIS A 94 -5.27 -8.04 4.32
CA HIS A 94 -5.18 -9.48 4.54
C HIS A 94 -6.26 -9.99 5.50
N TYR A 95 -6.37 -9.40 6.69
CA TYR A 95 -7.22 -9.93 7.76
C TYR A 95 -8.67 -9.50 7.63
N ARG A 96 -8.95 -8.28 7.14
CA ARG A 96 -10.33 -7.74 7.05
C ARG A 96 -11.02 -8.04 5.73
N HIS A 97 -10.27 -7.93 4.62
CA HIS A 97 -10.82 -8.05 3.27
C HIS A 97 -10.37 -9.32 2.54
N HIS A 98 -9.44 -10.07 3.13
CA HIS A 98 -8.88 -11.28 2.54
C HIS A 98 -8.28 -11.05 1.14
N CYS A 99 -7.76 -9.85 0.89
CA CYS A 99 -7.10 -9.53 -0.37
C CYS A 99 -5.90 -10.47 -0.59
N THR A 100 -5.78 -10.94 -1.83
CA THR A 100 -4.72 -11.85 -2.28
C THR A 100 -3.70 -11.14 -3.17
N ASP A 101 -4.11 -10.04 -3.81
CA ASP A 101 -3.36 -9.35 -4.84
C ASP A 101 -3.36 -7.85 -4.55
N VAL A 102 -2.18 -7.27 -4.33
CA VAL A 102 -2.02 -5.84 -4.04
C VAL A 102 -1.37 -5.17 -5.24
N PHE A 103 -2.01 -4.11 -5.74
CA PHE A 103 -1.48 -3.30 -6.84
C PHE A 103 -1.04 -1.92 -6.40
N ILE A 104 -0.09 -1.36 -7.14
CA ILE A 104 0.25 0.06 -7.08
C ILE A 104 0.48 0.60 -8.48
N GLU A 105 0.03 1.82 -8.70
CA GLU A 105 0.34 2.58 -9.90
C GLU A 105 1.47 3.57 -9.59
N VAL A 106 2.59 3.47 -10.30
CA VAL A 106 3.78 4.26 -9.97
C VAL A 106 4.44 4.88 -11.20
N ASN A 107 4.97 6.10 -11.03
CA ASN A 107 5.86 6.69 -12.02
C ASN A 107 7.13 5.83 -12.17
N PRO A 108 7.69 5.65 -13.39
CA PRO A 108 8.90 4.87 -13.64
C PRO A 108 10.07 5.13 -12.69
N ARG A 109 10.25 6.38 -12.22
CA ARG A 109 11.33 6.72 -11.29
C ARG A 109 11.23 6.03 -9.92
N HIS A 110 10.04 5.55 -9.54
CA HIS A 110 9.80 4.88 -8.25
C HIS A 110 9.70 3.36 -8.36
N ARG A 111 9.68 2.80 -9.58
CA ARG A 111 9.51 1.35 -9.80
C ARG A 111 10.52 0.51 -9.01
N ARG A 112 11.81 0.77 -9.20
CA ARG A 112 12.90 0.02 -8.54
C ARG A 112 12.84 0.08 -7.02
N TYR A 113 12.31 1.16 -6.45
CA TYR A 113 12.12 1.28 -5.01
C TYR A 113 11.12 0.24 -4.52
N TYR A 114 9.95 0.14 -5.15
CA TYR A 114 8.92 -0.81 -4.73
C TYR A 114 9.28 -2.27 -5.01
N GLU A 115 9.99 -2.53 -6.11
CA GLU A 115 10.54 -3.86 -6.40
C GLU A 115 11.52 -4.28 -5.30
N ALA A 116 12.48 -3.42 -4.93
CA ALA A 116 13.49 -3.75 -3.94
C ALA A 116 12.98 -3.76 -2.49
N MET A 117 12.06 -2.85 -2.15
CA MET A 117 11.68 -2.62 -0.75
C MET A 117 10.52 -3.50 -0.28
N LEU A 118 9.67 -3.96 -1.20
CA LEU A 118 8.40 -4.61 -0.92
C LEU A 118 8.09 -5.79 -1.87
N GLY A 119 9.02 -6.16 -2.76
CA GLY A 119 8.85 -7.33 -3.63
C GLY A 119 7.81 -7.17 -4.73
N PHE A 120 7.40 -5.94 -5.06
CA PHE A 120 6.49 -5.69 -6.17
C PHE A 120 7.13 -6.07 -7.51
N GLN A 121 6.30 -6.40 -8.50
CA GLN A 121 6.72 -6.78 -9.84
C GLN A 121 5.87 -6.03 -10.87
N ALA A 122 6.49 -5.55 -11.95
CA ALA A 122 5.75 -4.97 -13.06
C ALA A 122 4.95 -6.06 -13.80
N VAL A 123 3.65 -5.84 -14.01
CA VAL A 123 2.77 -6.83 -14.68
C VAL A 123 2.57 -6.54 -16.17
N CYS A 124 2.90 -5.34 -16.62
CA CYS A 124 2.82 -4.93 -18.02
C CYS A 124 3.83 -3.83 -18.34
N ASP A 125 3.93 -3.48 -19.62
CA ASP A 125 4.68 -2.33 -20.08
C ASP A 125 4.08 -1.01 -19.59
N VAL A 126 4.93 0.03 -19.61
CA VAL A 126 4.54 1.38 -19.19
C VAL A 126 3.39 1.93 -20.04
N ARG A 127 2.41 2.56 -19.40
CA ARG A 127 1.29 3.25 -20.06
C ARG A 127 1.24 4.72 -19.64
N THR A 128 0.60 5.56 -20.44
CA THR A 128 0.37 6.96 -20.07
C THR A 128 -0.82 7.07 -19.13
N ASN A 129 -0.64 7.72 -17.98
CA ASN A 129 -1.74 8.08 -17.08
C ASN A 129 -2.30 9.46 -17.47
N PRO A 130 -3.57 9.55 -17.94
CA PRO A 130 -4.18 10.81 -18.35
C PRO A 130 -4.48 11.76 -17.18
N ARG A 131 -4.63 11.26 -15.94
CA ARG A 131 -4.88 12.10 -14.74
C ARG A 131 -3.72 13.03 -14.42
N VAL A 132 -2.52 12.67 -14.84
CA VAL A 132 -1.28 13.36 -14.49
C VAL A 132 -0.38 13.65 -15.68
N ASP A 133 -0.82 13.25 -16.88
CA ASP A 133 -0.08 13.35 -18.14
C ASP A 133 1.37 12.85 -18.03
N ALA A 134 1.54 11.64 -17.49
CA ALA A 134 2.85 11.06 -17.22
C ALA A 134 2.87 9.53 -17.40
N PRO A 135 4.02 8.93 -17.70
CA PRO A 135 4.15 7.47 -17.75
C PRO A 135 3.94 6.84 -16.36
N ALA A 136 3.29 5.68 -16.35
CA ALA A 136 2.96 4.89 -15.18
C ALA A 136 3.19 3.39 -15.44
N TYR A 137 3.75 2.70 -14.45
CA TYR A 137 3.75 1.24 -14.36
C TYR A 137 2.66 0.79 -13.41
N LEU A 138 1.97 -0.29 -13.76
CA LEU A 138 1.24 -1.11 -12.81
C LEU A 138 2.20 -2.13 -12.21
N LEU A 139 2.39 -2.08 -10.88
CA LEU A 139 3.11 -3.11 -10.15
C LEU A 139 2.15 -3.91 -9.27
N TRP A 140 2.51 -5.15 -9.02
CA TRP A 140 1.74 -6.11 -8.24
C TRP A 140 2.63 -6.86 -7.24
N VAL A 141 2.07 -7.22 -6.09
CA VAL A 141 2.65 -8.21 -5.18
C VAL A 141 1.54 -9.13 -4.64
N SER A 142 1.85 -10.41 -4.51
CA SER A 142 0.92 -11.34 -3.85
C SER A 142 0.96 -11.18 -2.33
N MET A 143 -0.20 -11.26 -1.69
CA MET A 143 -0.29 -11.27 -0.23
C MET A 143 0.41 -12.50 0.37
N ALA A 144 0.50 -13.60 -0.38
CA ALA A 144 1.27 -14.78 0.01
C ALA A 144 2.77 -14.47 0.15
N HIS A 145 3.36 -13.75 -0.82
CA HIS A 145 4.75 -13.31 -0.76
C HIS A 145 4.97 -12.36 0.43
N VAL A 146 4.11 -11.35 0.58
CA VAL A 146 4.17 -10.40 1.71
C VAL A 146 4.15 -11.14 3.05
N ASN A 147 3.24 -12.10 3.21
CA ASN A 147 3.13 -12.91 4.42
C ASN A 147 4.37 -13.78 4.68
N ALA A 148 4.97 -14.35 3.64
CA ALA A 148 6.19 -15.15 3.77
C ALA A 148 7.37 -14.27 4.23
N GLU A 149 7.52 -13.08 3.66
CA GLU A 149 8.58 -12.14 4.04
C GLU A 149 8.38 -11.60 5.46
N ILE A 150 7.15 -11.32 5.88
CA ILE A 150 6.83 -10.96 7.27
C ILE A 150 7.17 -12.09 8.23
N ALA A 151 6.83 -13.33 7.89
CA ALA A 151 7.17 -14.48 8.73
C ALA A 151 8.69 -14.67 8.87
N ARG A 152 9.45 -14.35 7.81
CA ARG A 152 10.90 -14.47 7.76
C ARG A 152 11.63 -13.34 8.47
N LEU A 153 11.15 -12.11 8.35
CA LEU A 153 11.89 -10.89 8.72
C LEU A 153 11.17 -9.98 9.72
N GLY A 154 9.86 -10.10 9.91
CA GLY A 154 9.10 -9.19 10.78
C GLY A 154 9.67 -9.16 12.21
N GLY A 155 9.85 -7.95 12.75
CA GLY A 155 10.37 -7.73 14.11
C GLY A 155 11.89 -7.89 14.23
N THR A 156 12.65 -7.89 13.14
CA THR A 156 14.12 -8.06 13.14
C THR A 156 14.88 -6.74 12.91
N SER A 157 14.22 -5.59 13.03
CA SER A 157 14.78 -4.27 12.70
C SER A 157 16.04 -3.88 13.49
N ASP A 158 16.25 -4.46 14.68
CA ASP A 158 17.45 -4.22 15.49
C ASP A 158 18.68 -4.94 14.91
N HIS A 159 18.46 -6.01 14.13
CA HIS A 159 19.49 -6.82 13.49
C HIS A 159 19.11 -7.18 12.04
N PRO A 160 18.92 -6.19 11.14
CA PRO A 160 18.42 -6.44 9.79
C PRO A 160 19.47 -7.10 8.87
N GLY A 161 20.72 -7.22 9.33
CA GLY A 161 21.83 -7.73 8.52
C GLY A 161 22.03 -6.89 7.25
N ASN A 162 22.13 -7.56 6.11
CA ASN A 162 22.25 -6.92 4.79
C ASN A 162 20.89 -6.69 4.09
N GLU A 163 19.78 -6.93 4.79
CA GLU A 163 18.44 -6.77 4.23
C GLU A 163 18.17 -5.29 3.94
N ARG A 164 17.71 -5.01 2.72
CA ARG A 164 17.46 -3.65 2.26
C ARG A 164 15.97 -3.30 2.26
N SER A 165 15.09 -4.29 2.32
CA SER A 165 13.64 -4.15 2.30
C SER A 165 13.04 -3.48 3.56
N LEU A 166 11.73 -3.25 3.53
CA LEU A 166 10.99 -2.73 4.70
C LEU A 166 10.58 -3.84 5.67
N TYR A 167 10.61 -5.11 5.26
CA TYR A 167 10.11 -6.22 6.07
C TYR A 167 10.75 -6.38 7.46
N PRO A 168 12.06 -6.10 7.69
CA PRO A 168 12.62 -6.12 9.04
C PRO A 168 11.95 -5.15 10.00
N TYR A 169 11.42 -4.04 9.47
CA TYR A 169 10.73 -2.99 10.23
C TYR A 169 9.23 -3.23 10.36
N PHE A 170 8.71 -4.34 9.84
CA PHE A 170 7.33 -4.75 10.08
C PHE A 170 7.23 -5.42 11.45
N LEU A 171 6.02 -5.56 11.98
CA LEU A 171 5.82 -6.22 13.26
C LEU A 171 6.16 -7.71 13.13
N SER A 172 6.59 -8.33 14.23
CA SER A 172 6.67 -9.79 14.29
C SER A 172 5.27 -10.40 14.13
N ARG A 173 5.17 -11.66 13.71
CA ARG A 173 3.87 -12.37 13.57
C ARG A 173 2.98 -12.30 14.82
N ARG A 174 3.59 -12.32 16.00
CA ARG A 174 2.89 -12.23 17.28
C ARG A 174 2.26 -10.85 17.47
N GLU A 175 3.03 -9.79 17.20
CA GLU A 175 2.59 -8.40 17.32
C GLU A 175 1.59 -8.04 16.23
N GLU A 176 1.83 -8.49 14.99
CA GLU A 176 0.92 -8.38 13.85
C GLU A 176 -0.46 -8.94 14.22
N SER A 177 -0.52 -10.16 14.74
CA SER A 177 -1.78 -10.80 15.16
C SER A 177 -2.48 -10.00 16.28
N GLY A 178 -1.72 -9.48 17.23
CA GLY A 178 -2.25 -8.61 18.30
C GLY A 178 -2.79 -7.28 17.80
N LEU A 179 -2.18 -6.69 16.77
CA LEU A 179 -2.67 -5.48 16.12
C LEU A 179 -3.90 -5.77 15.24
N ALA A 180 -3.87 -6.82 14.43
CA ALA A 180 -4.99 -7.25 13.60
C ALA A 180 -6.27 -7.43 14.43
N ASN A 181 -6.17 -8.16 15.56
CA ASN A 181 -7.30 -8.36 16.47
C ASN A 181 -7.87 -7.06 17.04
N ARG A 182 -7.05 -6.04 17.26
CA ARG A 182 -7.51 -4.73 17.75
C ARG A 182 -8.17 -3.93 16.63
N LEU A 183 -7.55 -3.88 15.45
CA LEU A 183 -8.10 -3.18 14.29
C LEU A 183 -9.46 -3.75 13.88
N LEU A 184 -9.60 -5.08 13.82
CA LEU A 184 -10.85 -5.75 13.49
C LEU A 184 -11.98 -5.51 14.52
N LYS A 185 -11.64 -5.18 15.77
CA LYS A 185 -12.62 -4.83 16.81
C LYS A 185 -13.09 -3.38 16.73
N LEU A 186 -12.19 -2.46 16.36
CA LEU A 186 -12.51 -1.03 16.24
C LEU A 186 -13.44 -0.74 15.06
N ASP A 187 -13.35 -1.55 14.01
CA ASP A 187 -14.18 -1.45 12.80
C ASP A 187 -15.53 -2.19 12.90
N GLN A 188 -15.89 -2.72 14.07
CA GLN A 188 -17.26 -3.22 14.27
C GLN A 188 -18.20 -2.03 14.49
N PRO A 189 -19.36 -1.97 13.79
CA PRO A 189 -20.35 -0.97 14.11
C PRO A 189 -20.75 -1.15 15.58
N THR A 190 -20.59 -0.10 16.38
CA THR A 190 -21.26 -0.02 17.69
C THR A 190 -22.74 -0.22 17.43
N GLY A 191 -23.28 -1.35 17.91
CA GLY A 191 -24.70 -1.67 17.82
C GLY A 191 -25.58 -0.71 18.60
#